data_AF-A0A1G0PBI5-F1
#
_entry.id   AF-A0A1G0PBI5-F1
#
_cell.length_a   1.000
_cell.length_b   1.000
_cell.length_c   1.000
_cell.angle_alpha   90.00
_cell.angle_beta   90.00
_cell.angle_gamma   90.00
#
_symmetry.space_group_name_H-M   'P 1'
#
loop_
_entity.id
_entity.type
_entity.pdbx_description
1 polymer ?
#
loop_
_entity_poly.entity_id
_entity_poly.type
_entity_poly.pdbx_seq_one_letter_code
_entity_poly.pdbx_strand_id
1 'polypeptide(L)' 'MERALAGATSGVLFVLAIIEATRKYHIGNTMTVQTRDGWEDVGDYIILHGANWGGAFILFIFAIIAFWYSISKRDSVKKN' A
#
# COMPACT_ATOMS: atom_id res chain seq x y z
N MET A 1 7.63 -10.54 21.22
CA MET A 1 8.46 -10.16 20.06
C MET A 1 7.62 -9.80 18.85
N GLU A 2 6.56 -10.56 18.54
CA GLU A 2 5.71 -10.38 17.35
C GLU A 2 5.14 -8.96 17.17
N ARG A 3 4.79 -8.25 18.25
CA ARG A 3 4.29 -6.86 18.19
C ARG A 3 5.35 -5.83 17.85
N ALA A 4 6.57 -6.00 18.38
CA ALA A 4 7.70 -5.12 18.05
C ALA A 4 8.08 -5.28 16.58
N LEU A 5 8.03 -6.53 16.08
CA LEU A 5 8.20 -6.83 14.67
C LEU A 5 7.08 -6.21 13.83
N ALA A 6 5.81 -6.36 14.22
CA ALA A 6 4.67 -5.74 13.52
C ALA A 6 4.76 -4.20 13.48
N GLY A 7 5.20 -3.57 14.57
CA GLY A 7 5.46 -2.13 14.62
C GLY A 7 6.58 -1.70 13.68
N ALA A 8 7.70 -2.44 13.65
CA ALA A 8 8.79 -2.19 12.70
C ALA A 8 8.34 -2.37 11.24
N THR A 9 7.60 -3.46 10.96
CA THR A 9 7.01 -3.73 9.63
C THR A 9 6.08 -2.60 9.20
N SER A 10 5.23 -2.11 10.09
CA SER A 10 4.34 -0.96 9.81
C SER A 10 5.14 0.29 9.42
N GLY A 11 6.20 0.62 10.16
CA GLY A 11 7.07 1.76 9.83
C GLY A 11 7.74 1.62 8.47
N VAL A 12 8.25 0.43 8.15
CA VAL A 12 8.87 0.16 6.84
C VAL A 12 7.86 0.28 5.71
N LEU A 13 6.67 -0.31 5.86
CA LEU A 13 5.59 -0.23 4.87
C LEU A 13 5.15 1.22 4.64
N PHE A 14 5.09 2.02 5.69
CA PHE A 14 4.74 3.44 5.60
C PHE A 14 5.78 4.24 4.82
N VAL A 15 7.07 4.02 5.08
CA VAL A 15 8.16 4.66 4.32
C VAL A 15 8.12 4.25 2.85
N LEU A 16 7.90 2.96 2.58
CA LEU A 16 7.75 2.46 1.21
C LEU A 16 6.56 3.10 0.50
N ALA A 17 5.43 3.30 1.19
CA ALA A 17 4.27 3.99 0.62
C ALA A 17 4.62 5.42 0.17
N ILE A 18 5.37 6.17 0.98
CA ILE A 18 5.83 7.53 0.64
C ILE A 18 6.77 7.51 -0.57
N ILE A 19 7.72 6.56 -0.60
CA ILE A 19 8.63 6.41 -1.73
C ILE A 19 7.85 6.11 -3.01
N GLU A 20 6.89 5.19 -2.95
CA GLU A 20 6.07 4.80 -4.10
C GLU A 20 5.18 5.97 -4.60
N ALA A 21 4.67 6.78 -3.68
CA ALA A 21 3.89 7.99 -4.00
C ALA A 21 4.75 9.14 -4.57
N THR A 22 6.05 9.13 -4.32
CA THR A 22 6.99 10.16 -4.82
C THR A 22 7.84 9.66 -5.99
N ARG A 23 7.66 8.39 -6.39
CA ARG A 23 8.32 7.85 -7.56
C ARG A 23 7.93 8.66 -8.80
N LYS A 24 8.94 8.95 -9.60
CA LYS A 24 8.76 9.66 -10.87
C LYS A 24 8.21 8.76 -11.97
N TYR A 25 8.18 7.45 -11.74
CA TYR A 25 7.83 6.45 -12.72
C TYR A 25 6.91 5.38 -12.12
N HIS A 26 5.91 4.96 -12.87
CA HIS A 26 5.04 3.82 -12.55
C HIS A 26 4.81 2.96 -13.79
N ILE A 27 4.42 1.70 -13.58
CA ILE A 27 3.97 0.83 -14.66
C ILE A 27 2.51 1.17 -14.92
N GLY A 28 2.20 1.58 -16.14
CA GLY A 28 0.82 1.76 -16.60
C GLY A 28 0.69 1.33 -18.04
N ASN A 29 -0.50 1.50 -18.60
CA ASN A 29 -0.85 0.99 -19.91
C ASN A 29 -0.93 2.15 -20.94
N THR A 30 -0.53 1.89 -22.18
CA THR A 30 -0.61 2.87 -23.28
C THR A 30 -2.02 3.16 -23.76
N MET A 31 -2.98 2.24 -23.57
CA MET A 31 -4.32 2.37 -24.17
C MET A 31 -5.42 1.68 -23.38
N THR A 32 -6.39 2.46 -22.92
CA THR A 32 -7.62 1.96 -22.28
C THR A 32 -8.81 2.04 -23.26
N VAL A 33 -9.65 1.01 -23.30
CA VAL A 33 -10.89 1.01 -24.10
C VAL A 33 -12.08 0.82 -23.18
N GLN A 34 -13.16 1.55 -23.46
CA GLN A 34 -14.42 1.39 -22.74
C GLN A 34 -15.18 0.18 -23.30
N THR A 35 -15.31 -0.88 -22.50
CA THR A 35 -16.13 -2.05 -22.78
C THR A 35 -17.48 -1.94 -22.08
N ARG A 36 -18.38 -2.91 -22.32
CA ARG A 36 -19.70 -2.95 -21.67
C ARG A 36 -19.60 -2.98 -20.14
N ASP A 37 -18.53 -3.58 -19.62
CA ASP A 37 -18.38 -3.87 -18.19
C ASP A 37 -17.40 -2.90 -17.49
N GLY A 38 -16.74 -1.98 -18.22
CA GLY A 38 -15.86 -0.98 -17.64
C GLY A 38 -14.79 -0.43 -18.59
N TRP A 39 -13.68 0.02 -18.01
CA TRP A 39 -12.47 0.35 -18.76
C TRP A 39 -11.52 -0.84 -18.70
N GLU A 40 -11.05 -1.30 -19.86
CA GLU A 40 -10.08 -2.39 -19.96
C GLU A 40 -8.77 -1.91 -20.56
N ASP A 41 -7.68 -2.47 -20.03
CA ASP A 41 -6.33 -2.27 -20.51
C ASP A 41 -6.06 -3.18 -21.71
N VAL A 42 -5.85 -2.60 -22.90
CA VAL A 42 -5.59 -3.37 -24.14
C VAL A 42 -4.26 -3.02 -24.82
N GLY A 43 -3.49 -2.11 -24.22
CA GLY A 43 -2.17 -1.71 -24.72
C GLY A 43 -1.03 -2.42 -24.00
N ASP A 44 0.19 -1.97 -24.29
CA ASP A 44 1.40 -2.46 -23.66
C ASP A 44 1.62 -1.79 -22.30
N TYR A 45 2.13 -2.57 -21.34
CA TYR A 45 2.60 -2.03 -20.08
C TYR A 45 3.94 -1.32 -20.27
N ILE A 46 3.95 -0.01 -20.06
CA ILE A 46 5.13 0.84 -20.19
C ILE A 46 5.43 1.58 -18.89
N ILE A 47 6.68 2.03 -18.75
CA ILE A 47 7.10 2.88 -17.65
C ILE A 47 6.68 4.32 -17.98
N LEU A 48 5.63 4.80 -17.32
CA LEU A 48 5.09 6.15 -17.47
C LEU A 48 5.68 7.08 -16.43
N HIS A 49 5.88 8.35 -16.80
CA HIS A 49 6.17 9.40 -15.85
C HIS A 49 4.94 9.67 -14.97
N GLY A 50 5.08 9.51 -13.66
CA GLY A 50 4.02 9.73 -12.69
C GLY A 50 4.17 8.85 -11.45
N ALA A 51 3.54 9.28 -10.35
CA ALA A 51 3.53 8.57 -9.09
C ALA A 51 2.67 7.30 -9.16
N ASN A 52 3.18 6.21 -8.57
CA ASN A 52 2.43 4.96 -8.45
C ASN A 52 1.49 5.03 -7.23
N TRP A 53 0.40 5.78 -7.38
CA TRP A 53 -0.58 5.97 -6.32
C TRP A 53 -1.27 4.66 -5.90
N GLY A 54 -1.45 3.71 -6.83
CA GLY A 54 -2.04 2.40 -6.54
C GLY A 54 -1.17 1.57 -5.59
N GLY A 55 0.13 1.45 -5.90
CA GLY A 55 1.10 0.78 -5.02
C GLY A 55 1.25 1.49 -3.66
N ALA A 56 1.32 2.82 -3.68
CA ALA A 56 1.39 3.62 -2.45
C ALA A 56 0.17 3.40 -1.55
N PHE A 57 -1.03 3.38 -2.12
CA PHE A 57 -2.28 3.16 -1.38
C PHE A 57 -2.32 1.78 -0.72
N ILE A 58 -1.92 0.73 -1.44
CA ILE A 58 -1.86 -0.63 -0.91
C ILE A 58 -0.86 -0.73 0.25
N LEU A 59 0.35 -0.18 0.08
CA LEU A 59 1.37 -0.15 1.13
C LEU A 59 0.89 0.62 2.37
N PHE A 60 0.17 1.72 2.17
CA PHE A 60 -0.41 2.50 3.25
C PHE A 60 -1.47 1.72 4.04
N ILE A 61 -2.37 0.99 3.35
CA ILE A 61 -3.34 0.10 4.01
C ILE A 61 -2.63 -0.96 4.85
N PHE A 62 -1.62 -1.63 4.29
CA PHE A 62 -0.87 -2.64 5.05
C PHE A 62 -0.13 -2.04 6.24
N ALA A 63 0.41 -0.83 6.11
CA ALA A 63 1.02 -0.11 7.22
C ALA A 63 0.02 0.14 8.35
N ILE A 64 -1.21 0.56 8.03
CA ILE A 64 -2.29 0.75 9.00
C ILE A 64 -2.67 -0.57 9.68
N ILE A 65 -2.85 -1.65 8.92
CA ILE A 65 -3.23 -2.96 9.48
C ILE A 65 -2.14 -3.48 10.42
N ALA A 66 -0.87 -3.41 10.01
CA ALA A 66 0.26 -3.81 10.83
C ALA A 66 0.40 -2.94 12.09
N PHE A 67 0.14 -1.63 11.97
CA PHE A 67 0.11 -0.71 13.11
C PHE A 67 -1.01 -1.08 14.09
N TRP A 68 -2.23 -1.27 13.57
CA TRP A 68 -3.40 -1.68 14.34
C TRP A 68 -3.12 -2.98 15.10
N TYR A 69 -2.59 -3.99 14.43
CA TYR A 69 -2.19 -5.25 15.07
C TYR A 69 -1.12 -5.06 16.16
N SER A 70 -0.16 -4.16 15.93
CA SER A 70 0.86 -3.83 16.93
C SER A 70 0.25 -3.21 18.21
N ILE A 71 -0.81 -2.39 18.08
CA ILE A 71 -1.44 -1.69 19.21
C ILE A 71 -2.64 -2.42 19.83
N SER A 72 -3.33 -3.29 19.10
CA SER A 72 -4.51 -4.05 19.56
C SER A 72 -4.14 -5.18 20.52
N LYS A 73 -3.87 -4.80 21.77
CA LYS A 73 -4.12 -5.54 23.03
C LYS A 73 -3.51 -4.70 24.16
N ARG A 74 -4.37 -3.95 24.85
CA ARG A 74 -4.11 -3.37 26.18
C ARG A 74 -5.04 -3.92 27.27
N ASP A 75 -6.11 -4.64 26.92
CA ASP A 75 -7.17 -4.99 27.87
C ASP A 75 -7.16 -6.44 28.37
N SER A 76 -6.02 -6.95 28.82
CA SER A 76 -6.02 -8.27 29.51
C SER A 76 -5.15 -8.35 30.75
N VAL A 77 -4.61 -7.23 31.24
CA VAL A 77 -3.86 -7.19 32.50
C VAL A 77 -4.32 -6.02 33.35
N LYS A 78 -5.56 -6.08 33.84
CA LYS A 78 -5.98 -5.52 35.13
C LYS A 78 -7.43 -5.91 35.44
N LYS A 79 -7.59 -7.11 36.01
CA LYS A 79 -8.63 -7.42 36.99
C LYS A 79 -7.99 -8.37 38.00
N ASN A 80 -7.21 -7.78 38.90
CA ASN A 80 -7.08 -8.29 40.27
C ASN A 80 -8.12 -7.57 41.11
#